data_AF-A0A1G4RU54-F1
#
_entry.id   AF-A0A1G4RU54-F1
#
_cell.length_a   1.000
_cell.length_b   1.000
_cell.length_c   1.000
_cell.angle_alpha   90.00
_cell.angle_beta   90.00
_cell.angle_gamma   90.00
#
_symmetry.space_group_name_H-M   'P 1'
#
loop_
_entity.id
_entity.type
_entity.pdbx_description
1 polymer ?
#
loop_
_entity_poly.entity_id
_entity_poly.type
_entity_poly.pdbx_seq_one_letter_code
_entity_poly.pdbx_strand_id
1 'polypeptide(L)'
;MEQGQKRPFSGPVSVLHGRWLPKTAIPAGYAALIDAFGLAVPIPITLAAIGRRHKVYQAQGWKLYTPRHEPEASLTGHLTFA
;
A
#
# COMPACT_ATOMS: atom_id res chain seq x y z
N MET A 1 14.04 6.74 -23.87
CA MET A 1 13.73 5.33 -23.57
C MET A 1 13.75 5.19 -22.06
N GLU A 2 12.62 5.33 -21.39
CA GLU A 2 12.55 5.01 -19.96
C GLU A 2 11.94 3.63 -19.84
N GLN A 3 12.79 2.64 -19.58
CA GLN A 3 12.33 1.33 -19.16
C GLN A 3 11.64 1.52 -17.82
N GLY A 4 10.32 1.74 -17.87
CA GLY A 4 9.45 1.62 -16.73
C GLY A 4 9.62 0.22 -16.19
N GLN A 5 10.52 0.05 -15.21
CA GLN A 5 10.60 -1.14 -14.39
C GLN A 5 9.16 -1.47 -14.01
N LYS A 6 8.63 -2.58 -14.51
CA LYS A 6 7.39 -3.17 -14.01
C LYS A 6 7.66 -3.48 -12.54
N ARG A 7 7.32 -2.52 -11.69
CA ARG A 7 7.54 -2.58 -10.25
C ARG A 7 6.70 -3.71 -9.68
N PRO A 8 7.25 -4.58 -8.84
CA PRO A 8 6.51 -5.68 -8.23
C PRO A 8 5.70 -5.12 -7.06
N PHE A 9 4.69 -4.29 -7.33
CA PHE A 9 3.75 -3.89 -6.27
C PHE A 9 2.97 -5.13 -5.84
N SER A 10 3.07 -5.45 -4.55
CA SER A 10 2.43 -6.62 -3.96
C SER A 10 0.92 -6.59 -4.13
N GLY A 11 0.35 -7.75 -4.45
CA GLY A 11 -1.10 -7.95 -4.48
C GLY A 11 -1.73 -7.90 -3.09
N PRO A 12 -2.95 -8.43 -2.92
CA PRO A 12 -3.63 -8.45 -1.63
C PRO A 12 -2.82 -9.25 -0.59
N VAL A 13 -2.43 -8.60 0.52
CA VAL A 13 -1.70 -9.22 1.63
C VAL A 13 -2.48 -9.12 2.94
N SER A 14 -2.20 -10.03 3.87
CA SER A 14 -2.77 -10.04 5.22
C SER A 14 -1.80 -9.54 6.29
N VAL A 15 -0.50 -9.48 5.97
CA VAL A 15 0.57 -8.97 6.82
C VAL A 15 1.58 -8.22 5.96
N LEU A 16 2.07 -7.09 6.45
CA LEU A 16 3.12 -6.30 5.80
C LEU A 16 4.15 -5.87 6.85
N HIS A 17 5.42 -6.20 6.64
CA HIS A 17 6.52 -5.87 7.57
C HIS A 17 6.19 -6.13 9.06
N GLY A 18 5.58 -7.29 9.35
CA GLY A 18 5.19 -7.68 10.72
C GLY A 18 3.91 -7.03 11.25
N ARG A 19 3.24 -6.17 10.46
CA ARG A 19 1.96 -5.57 10.81
C ARG A 19 0.81 -6.27 10.11
N TRP A 20 -0.11 -6.82 10.89
CA TRP A 20 -1.32 -7.46 10.37
C TRP A 20 -2.30 -6.42 9.84
N LEU A 21 -2.92 -6.72 8.71
CA LEU A 21 -4.05 -5.95 8.22
C LEU A 21 -5.32 -6.48 8.88
N PRO A 22 -6.30 -5.61 9.21
CA PRO A 22 -7.60 -6.04 9.72
C PRO A 22 -8.31 -7.01 8.77
N LYS A 23 -8.03 -6.90 7.46
CA LYS A 23 -8.48 -7.78 6.38
C LYS A 23 -7.44 -7.77 5.26
N THR A 24 -7.39 -8.84 4.47
CA THR A 24 -6.57 -8.89 3.26
C THR A 24 -6.87 -7.70 2.35
N ALA A 25 -5.86 -6.91 2.05
CA ALA A 25 -5.97 -5.68 1.28
C ALA A 25 -4.65 -5.41 0.52
N ILE A 26 -4.71 -4.57 -0.51
CA ILE A 26 -3.56 -4.23 -1.35
C ILE A 26 -2.81 -3.07 -0.69
N PRO A 27 -1.52 -3.18 -0.35
CA PRO A 27 -0.76 -2.05 0.21
C PRO A 27 -0.77 -0.84 -0.73
N ALA A 28 -0.87 0.37 -0.19
CA ALA A 28 -0.91 1.61 -0.96
C ALA A 28 0.01 2.69 -0.37
N GLY A 29 0.34 3.69 -1.18
CA GLY A 29 1.27 4.76 -0.80
C GLY A 29 2.62 4.22 -0.32
N TYR A 30 3.11 4.76 0.80
CA TYR A 30 4.37 4.33 1.41
C TYR A 30 4.41 2.85 1.76
N ALA A 31 3.28 2.23 2.13
CA ALA A 31 3.25 0.81 2.47
C ALA A 31 3.70 -0.05 1.27
N ALA A 32 3.19 0.27 0.08
CA ALA A 32 3.55 -0.42 -1.15
C ALA A 32 4.99 -0.13 -1.59
N LEU A 33 5.46 1.11 -1.39
CA LEU A 33 6.82 1.51 -1.75
C LEU A 33 7.86 0.85 -0.86
N ILE A 34 7.63 0.82 0.46
CA ILE A 34 8.55 0.21 1.41
C ILE A 34 8.71 -1.28 1.10
N ASP A 35 7.61 -1.96 0.79
CA ASP A 35 7.60 -3.38 0.45
C ASP A 35 8.23 -3.66 -0.92
N ALA A 36 7.79 -2.96 -1.96
CA ALA A 36 8.29 -3.18 -3.33
C ALA A 36 9.79 -2.88 -3.49
N PHE A 37 10.33 -1.97 -2.67
CA PHE A 37 11.75 -1.60 -2.70
C PHE A 37 12.56 -2.16 -1.53
N GLY A 38 11.95 -2.95 -0.63
CA GLY A 38 12.63 -3.51 0.54
C GLY A 38 13.34 -2.44 1.39
N LEU A 39 12.74 -1.25 1.52
CA LEU A 39 13.41 -0.10 2.12
C LEU A 39 13.66 -0.32 3.61
N ALA A 40 14.91 -0.15 4.04
CA ALA A 40 15.31 -0.16 5.45
C ALA A 40 14.98 1.17 6.14
N VAL A 41 13.71 1.57 6.10
CA VAL A 41 13.21 2.81 6.69
C VAL A 41 12.36 2.52 7.93
N PRO A 42 12.27 3.46 8.90
CA PRO A 42 11.32 3.32 9.99
C PRO A 42 9.89 3.22 9.43
N ILE A 43 9.15 2.21 9.88
CA ILE A 43 7.78 1.98 9.43
C ILE A 43 6.89 3.13 9.94
N PRO A 44 6.11 3.79 9.06
CA PRO A 44 5.16 4.82 9.47
C PRO A 44 4.16 4.32 10.52
N ILE A 45 3.73 5.22 11.41
CA ILE A 45 2.73 4.91 12.45
C ILE A 45 1.40 4.40 11.85
N THR A 46 1.05 4.91 10.67
CA THR A 46 -0.16 4.56 9.94
C THR A 46 0.22 4.19 8.51
N LEU A 47 -0.16 3.00 8.08
CA LEU A 47 0.02 2.51 6.71
C LEU A 47 -1.30 2.60 5.93
N ALA A 48 -1.23 2.70 4.61
CA ALA A 48 -2.41 2.72 3.76
C ALA A 48 -2.57 1.41 2.99
N ALA A 49 -3.82 0.98 2.81
CA ALA A 49 -4.16 -0.17 1.99
C ALA A 49 -5.50 0.02 1.27
N ILE A 50 -5.70 -0.64 0.14
CA ILE A 50 -6.95 -0.70 -0.61
C ILE A 50 -7.69 -1.98 -0.24
N GLY A 51 -8.79 -1.82 0.48
CA GLY A 51 -9.68 -2.91 0.84
C GLY A 51 -10.74 -3.16 -0.23
N ARG A 52 -11.30 -4.37 -0.25
CA ARG A 52 -12.43 -4.73 -1.13
C ARG A 52 -13.77 -4.08 -0.75
N ARG A 53 -13.85 -3.41 0.40
CA ARG A 53 -15.08 -2.79 0.91
C ARG A 53 -15.21 -1.35 0.41
N HIS A 54 -16.45 -0.88 0.26
CA HIS A 54 -16.76 0.51 -0.10
C HIS A 54 -16.81 1.46 1.11
N LYS A 55 -16.01 1.20 2.16
CA LYS A 55 -15.88 2.10 3.32
C LYS A 55 -14.42 2.41 3.60
N VAL A 56 -14.11 3.70 3.76
CA VAL A 56 -12.81 4.16 4.29
C VAL A 56 -12.86 4.09 5.80
N TYR A 57 -11.86 3.47 6.43
CA TYR A 57 -11.76 3.41 7.90
C TYR A 57 -10.33 3.19 8.36
N GLN A 58 -10.07 3.49 9.63
CA GLN A 58 -8.80 3.23 10.28
C GLN A 58 -8.94 2.13 11.32
N ALA A 59 -8.00 1.19 11.34
CA ALA A 59 -7.93 0.13 12.34
C ALA A 59 -6.52 -0.47 12.39
N GLN A 60 -6.03 -0.79 13.60
CA GLN A 60 -4.75 -1.50 13.80
C GLN A 60 -3.55 -0.80 13.13
N GLY A 61 -3.56 0.54 13.10
CA GLY A 61 -2.51 1.32 12.46
C GLY A 61 -2.51 1.24 10.92
N TRP A 62 -3.66 0.90 10.34
CA TRP A 62 -3.93 0.95 8.91
C TRP A 62 -5.08 1.90 8.60
N LYS A 63 -4.95 2.64 7.50
CA LYS A 63 -6.03 3.38 6.85
C LYS A 63 -6.43 2.62 5.59
N LEU A 64 -7.58 1.97 5.65
CA LEU A 64 -8.14 1.23 4.53
C LEU A 64 -8.98 2.16 3.68
N TYR A 65 -8.65 2.22 2.39
CA TYR A 65 -9.41 2.91 1.36
C TYR A 65 -10.22 1.93 0.53
N THR A 66 -11.10 2.48 -0.28
CA THR A 66 -11.95 1.72 -1.20
C THR A 66 -11.27 1.55 -2.56
N PRO A 67 -11.71 0.59 -3.41
CA PRO A 67 -11.07 0.32 -4.70
C PRO A 67 -10.96 1.54 -5.63
N ARG A 68 -11.88 2.51 -5.53
CA ARG A 68 -11.81 3.77 -6.31
C ARG A 68 -10.62 4.68 -5.97
N HIS A 69 -9.89 4.40 -4.90
CA HIS A 69 -8.69 5.14 -4.52
C HIS A 69 -7.42 4.32 -4.79
N GLU A 70 -7.53 3.21 -5.53
CA GLU A 70 -6.36 2.41 -5.89
C GLU A 70 -5.42 3.26 -6.75
N PRO A 71 -4.18 3.51 -6.28
CA PRO A 71 -3.22 4.24 -7.07
C PRO A 71 -2.80 3.40 -8.28
N GLU A 72 -2.31 4.07 -9.32
CA GLU A 72 -1.56 3.37 -10.36
C GLU A 72 -0.38 2.64 -9.71
N ALA A 73 -0.12 1.40 -10.15
CA ALA A 73 1.01 0.58 -9.75
C ALA A 73 2.35 1.12 -10.30
N SER A 74 2.65 2.38 -10.00
CA SER A 74 3.84 3.14 -10.41
C SER A 74 4.44 3.89 -9.20
N LEU A 75 5.70 4.35 -9.27
CA LEU A 75 6.27 5.21 -8.20
C LEU A 75 5.34 6.38 -7.93
N THR A 76 4.99 7.03 -9.03
CA THR A 76 4.34 8.31 -9.06
C THR A 76 2.93 8.15 -8.55
N GLY A 77 2.21 7.12 -8.99
CA GLY A 77 0.88 6.80 -8.47
C GLY A 77 0.87 6.63 -6.95
N HIS A 78 1.82 5.87 -6.42
CA HIS A 78 1.91 5.67 -4.97
C HIS A 78 2.41 6.89 -4.21
N LEU A 79 3.33 7.70 -4.75
CA LEU A 79 3.79 8.94 -4.12
C LEU A 79 2.72 10.04 -4.13
N THR A 80 1.96 10.17 -5.22
CA THR A 80 0.86 11.14 -5.33
C THR A 80 -0.30 10.79 -4.41
N PHE A 81 -0.50 9.50 -4.11
CA PHE A 81 -1.53 9.03 -3.19
C PHE A 81 -1.19 9.28 -1.70
N ALA A 82 0.10 9.30 -1.34
CA ALA A 82 0.59 9.08 0.03
C ALA A 82 0.32 10.22 1.02
#